data_AF-A0A541BXA4-F1
#
_entry.id   AF-A0A541BXA4-F1
#
_cell.length_a   1.000
_cell.length_b   1.000
_cell.length_c   1.000
_cell.angle_alpha   90.00
_cell.angle_beta   90.00
_cell.angle_gamma   90.00
#
_symmetry.space_group_name_H-M   'P 1'
#
loop_
_entity.id
_entity.type
_entity.pdbx_description
1 polymer ?
#
loop_
_entity_poly.entity_id
_entity_poly.type
_entity_poly.pdbx_seq_one_letter_code
_entity_poly.pdbx_strand_id
1 'polypeptide(L)'
;MGTEWNRRTALLAWVAGGLVVGTALALADRTVAARLVWSAAALPVALHVGIAAAQALAGGRVGVDVIALAAILGAVALDEAAAAAVVALMVAGGEALEHWAQG
;
A
#
# COMPACT_ATOMS: atom_id res chain seq x y z
N MET A 1 -8.90 0.90 -23.27
CA MET A 1 -7.66 0.15 -22.97
C MET A 1 -6.60 0.95 -22.19
N GLY A 2 -6.86 2.16 -21.66
CA GLY A 2 -5.79 3.01 -21.09
C GLY A 2 -5.91 3.44 -19.61
N THR A 3 -6.98 3.09 -18.88
CA THR A 3 -7.25 3.66 -17.54
C THR A 3 -6.78 2.78 -16.38
N GLU A 4 -6.86 1.46 -16.49
CA GLU A 4 -6.46 0.55 -15.40
C GLU A 4 -4.94 0.41 -15.24
N TRP A 5 -4.21 0.39 -16.36
CA TRP A 5 -2.74 0.40 -16.35
C TRP A 5 -2.21 1.58 -15.57
N ASN A 6 -2.72 2.78 -15.89
CA ASN A 6 -2.26 4.03 -15.29
C ASN A 6 -2.59 4.11 -13.80
N ARG A 7 -3.69 3.48 -13.35
CA ARG A 7 -4.11 3.52 -11.95
C ARG A 7 -3.17 2.70 -11.06
N ARG A 8 -2.84 1.45 -11.44
CA ARG A 8 -1.96 0.58 -10.64
C ARG A 8 -0.52 1.10 -10.60
N THR A 9 0.02 1.53 -11.74
CA THR A 9 1.36 2.14 -11.78
C THR A 9 1.41 3.48 -11.05
N ALA A 10 0.34 4.29 -11.10
CA ALA A 10 0.25 5.52 -10.30
C ALA A 10 0.22 5.23 -8.80
N LEU A 11 -0.53 4.21 -8.34
CA LEU A 11 -0.55 3.81 -6.93
C LEU A 11 0.83 3.33 -6.46
N LEU A 12 1.53 2.57 -7.29
CA LEU A 12 2.90 2.15 -7.04
C LEU A 12 3.86 3.33 -6.92
N ALA A 13 3.86 4.22 -7.92
CA ALA A 13 4.71 5.41 -7.93
C ALA A 13 4.40 6.32 -6.73
N TRP A 14 3.13 6.43 -6.36
CA TRP A 14 2.66 7.19 -5.20
C TRP A 14 3.25 6.65 -3.89
N VAL A 15 3.05 5.35 -3.63
CA VAL A 15 3.53 4.75 -2.38
C VAL A 15 5.06 4.70 -2.33
N ALA A 16 5.73 4.41 -3.45
CA ALA A 16 7.19 4.42 -3.53
C ALA A 16 7.76 5.82 -3.27
N GLY A 17 7.18 6.85 -3.90
CA GLY A 17 7.57 8.24 -3.69
C GLY A 17 7.35 8.69 -2.24
N GLY A 18 6.18 8.38 -1.68
CA GLY A 18 5.85 8.67 -0.28
C GLY A 18 6.77 7.96 0.70
N LEU A 19 7.14 6.70 0.45
CA LEU A 19 8.09 5.97 1.26
C LEU A 19 9.45 6.65 1.24
N VAL A 20 10.01 6.95 0.06
CA VAL A 20 11.30 7.63 -0.09
C VAL A 20 11.32 8.99 0.63
N VAL A 21 10.29 9.82 0.43
CA VAL A 21 10.19 11.14 1.07
C VAL A 21 10.07 11.01 2.59
N GLY A 22 9.24 10.09 3.09
CA GLY A 22 9.10 9.85 4.52
C GLY A 22 10.40 9.35 5.15
N THR A 23 11.14 8.47 4.48
CA THR A 23 12.45 7.98 4.97
C THR A 23 13.49 9.10 4.97
N ALA A 24 13.53 9.95 3.94
CA ALA A 24 14.42 11.11 3.92
C ALA A 24 14.11 12.09 5.08
N LEU A 25 12.83 12.31 5.40
CA LEU A 25 12.42 13.13 6.55
C LEU A 25 12.80 12.50 7.89
N ALA A 26 12.67 11.17 8.02
CA ALA A 26 13.06 10.46 9.22
C ALA A 26 14.58 10.55 9.48
N LEU A 27 15.39 10.44 8.42
CA LEU A 27 16.84 10.61 8.48
C LEU A 27 17.26 12.05 8.80
N ALA A 28 16.38 13.04 8.59
CA ALA A 28 16.59 14.44 8.94
C ALA A 28 16.03 14.81 10.34
N ASP A 29 15.76 13.82 11.20
CA ASP A 29 15.16 13.97 12.53
C ASP A 29 13.75 14.63 12.53
N ARG A 30 13.07 14.67 11.37
CA ARG A 30 11.70 15.19 11.23
C ARG A 30 10.67 14.07 11.38
N THR A 31 10.71 13.37 12.51
CA THR A 31 9.90 12.16 12.79
C THR A 31 8.39 12.37 12.63
N VAL A 32 7.85 13.51 13.09
CA VAL A 32 6.41 13.83 12.94
C VAL A 32 6.03 14.00 11.47
N ALA A 33 6.86 14.71 10.68
CA ALA A 33 6.60 14.90 9.26
C ALA A 33 6.74 13.57 8.49
N ALA A 34 7.73 12.75 8.82
CA ALA A 34 7.92 11.43 8.25
C ALA A 34 6.69 10.54 8.45
N ARG A 35 6.15 10.50 9.68
CA ARG A 35 4.91 9.76 10.01
C ARG A 35 3.73 10.23 9.17
N LEU A 36 3.51 11.54 9.06
CA LEU A 36 2.43 12.09 8.24
C LEU A 36 2.56 11.69 6.77
N VAL A 37 3.77 11.75 6.22
CA VAL A 37 4.04 11.35 4.83
C VAL A 37 3.80 9.86 4.62
N TRP A 38 4.30 9.00 5.49
CA TRP A 38 4.07 7.55 5.38
C TRP A 38 2.58 7.19 5.51
N SER A 39 1.85 7.82 6.44
CA SER A 39 0.41 7.61 6.58
C SER A 39 -0.37 8.06 5.34
N ALA A 40 -0.03 9.24 4.79
CA ALA A 40 -0.65 9.74 3.56
C ALA A 40 -0.30 8.88 2.33
N ALA A 41 0.89 8.31 2.28
CA ALA A 41 1.30 7.38 1.24
C ALA A 41 0.53 6.05 1.34
N ALA A 42 0.41 5.48 2.54
CA ALA A 42 -0.25 4.20 2.77
C ALA A 42 -1.77 4.25 2.56
N LEU A 43 -2.43 5.36 2.89
CA LEU A 43 -3.89 5.51 2.89
C LEU A 43 -4.59 5.10 1.57
N PRO A 44 -4.20 5.62 0.38
CA PRO A 44 -4.86 5.27 -0.88
C PRO A 44 -4.68 3.79 -1.26
N VAL A 45 -3.49 3.23 -0.99
CA VAL A 45 -3.19 1.83 -1.30
C VAL A 45 -3.92 0.91 -0.33
N ALA A 46 -3.92 1.23 0.97
CA ALA A 46 -4.70 0.52 1.98
C ALA A 46 -6.20 0.51 1.64
N LEU A 47 -6.74 1.63 1.13
CA LEU A 47 -8.13 1.70 0.70
C LEU A 47 -8.38 0.82 -0.53
N HIS A 48 -7.49 0.83 -1.53
CA HIS A 48 -7.62 0.00 -2.71
C HIS A 48 -7.60 -1.50 -2.36
N VAL A 49 -6.59 -1.92 -1.60
CA VAL A 49 -6.41 -3.31 -1.15
C VAL A 49 -7.55 -3.71 -0.22
N GLY A 50 -7.98 -2.81 0.68
CA GLY A 50 -9.09 -3.05 1.60
C GLY A 50 -10.41 -3.30 0.88
N ILE A 51 -10.71 -2.56 -0.19
CA ILE A 51 -11.90 -2.78 -1.00
C ILE A 51 -11.81 -4.14 -1.72
N ALA A 52 -10.67 -4.48 -2.31
CA ALA A 52 -10.47 -5.75 -3.01
C ALA A 52 -10.59 -6.95 -2.05
N ALA A 53 -9.95 -6.86 -0.88
CA ALA A 53 -10.02 -7.88 0.16
C ALA A 53 -11.43 -8.04 0.72
N ALA A 54 -12.16 -6.93 0.96
CA ALA A 54 -13.54 -6.97 1.42
C ALA A 54 -14.48 -7.64 0.40
N GLN A 55 -14.27 -7.38 -0.90
CA GLN A 55 -15.01 -8.03 -1.98
C GLN A 55 -14.69 -9.54 -2.08
N ALA A 56 -13.42 -9.93 -1.91
CA ALA A 56 -13.01 -11.33 -1.90
C ALA A 56 -13.63 -12.11 -0.72
N LEU A 57 -13.64 -11.49 0.48
CA LEU A 57 -14.28 -12.00 1.68
C LEU A 57 -15.80 -12.15 1.50
N ALA A 58 -16.46 -11.13 0.94
CA ALA A 58 -17.89 -11.18 0.65
C ALA A 58 -18.25 -12.29 -0.36
N GLY A 59 -17.32 -12.66 -1.24
CA GLY A 59 -17.44 -13.78 -2.17
C GLY A 59 -17.06 -15.16 -1.60
N GLY A 60 -16.75 -15.26 -0.29
CA GLY A 60 -16.41 -16.53 0.38
C GLY A 60 -15.02 -17.07 0.06
N ARG A 61 -14.12 -16.26 -0.53
CA ARG A 61 -12.74 -16.66 -0.85
C ARG A 61 -11.77 -15.96 0.09
N VAL A 62 -11.19 -16.72 1.02
CA VAL A 62 -10.08 -16.24 1.86
C VAL A 62 -8.79 -16.39 1.04
N GLY A 63 -8.38 -15.29 0.40
CA GLY A 63 -7.13 -15.20 -0.34
C GLY A 63 -5.99 -14.59 0.49
N VAL A 64 -4.81 -14.52 -0.12
CA VAL A 64 -3.63 -13.83 0.42
C VAL A 64 -3.93 -12.36 0.77
N ASP A 65 -4.88 -11.74 0.07
CA ASP A 65 -5.33 -10.36 0.28
C ASP A 65 -5.87 -10.10 1.69
N VAL A 66 -6.44 -11.12 2.36
CA VAL A 66 -6.95 -10.99 3.73
C VAL A 66 -5.79 -10.83 4.72
N ILE A 67 -4.72 -11.59 4.53
CA ILE A 67 -3.51 -11.50 5.36
C ILE A 67 -2.84 -10.14 5.12
N ALA A 68 -2.78 -9.69 3.88
CA ALA A 68 -2.27 -8.36 3.54
C ALA A 68 -3.08 -7.24 4.20
N LEU A 69 -4.41 -7.29 4.13
CA LEU A 69 -5.27 -6.31 4.79
C LEU A 69 -5.08 -6.33 6.31
N ALA A 70 -5.05 -7.52 6.93
CA ALA A 70 -4.82 -7.67 8.36
C ALA A 70 -3.46 -7.11 8.78
N ALA A 71 -2.40 -7.31 7.98
CA ALA A 71 -1.07 -6.76 8.24
C ALA A 71 -1.05 -5.23 8.17
N ILE A 72 -1.71 -4.63 7.16
CA ILE A 72 -1.82 -3.17 7.04
C ILE A 72 -2.60 -2.59 8.23
N LEU A 73 -3.75 -3.17 8.57
CA LEU A 73 -4.57 -2.72 9.69
C LEU A 73 -3.84 -2.89 11.04
N GLY A 74 -3.12 -3.99 11.21
CA GLY A 74 -2.29 -4.24 12.40
C GLY A 74 -1.18 -3.19 12.53
N ALA A 75 -0.47 -2.88 11.45
CA ALA A 75 0.56 -1.84 11.46
C ALA A 75 -0.01 -0.46 11.81
N VAL A 76 -1.18 -0.10 11.25
CA VAL A 76 -1.88 1.15 11.61
C VAL A 76 -2.30 1.16 13.08
N ALA A 77 -2.84 0.04 13.59
CA ALA A 77 -3.25 -0.08 14.99
C ALA A 77 -2.07 0.04 15.98
N LEU A 78 -0.86 -0.33 15.54
CA LEU A 78 0.38 -0.19 16.30
C LEU A 78 1.05 1.18 16.14
N ASP A 79 0.45 2.13 15.43
CA ASP A 79 1.04 3.44 15.08
C ASP A 79 2.34 3.32 14.23
N GLU A 80 2.51 2.19 13.54
CA GLU A 80 3.66 1.88 12.70
C GLU A 80 3.39 2.27 11.23
N ALA A 81 3.34 3.58 10.98
CA ALA A 81 3.03 4.15 9.66
C ALA A 81 4.00 3.67 8.55
N ALA A 82 5.29 3.50 8.87
CA ALA A 82 6.28 3.02 7.91
C ALA A 82 6.03 1.55 7.52
N ALA A 83 5.72 0.70 8.50
CA ALA A 83 5.41 -0.70 8.23
C ALA A 83 4.14 -0.84 7.38
N ALA A 84 3.10 -0.06 7.66
CA ALA A 84 1.88 -0.02 6.85
C ALA A 84 2.18 0.37 5.38
N ALA A 85 3.05 1.37 5.16
CA ALA A 85 3.46 1.79 3.83
C ALA A 85 4.29 0.72 3.08
N VAL A 86 5.17 -0.01 3.78
CA VAL A 86 5.95 -1.11 3.18
C VAL A 86 5.07 -2.28 2.76
N VAL A 87 4.14 -2.71 3.62
CA VAL A 87 3.21 -3.79 3.26
C VAL A 87 2.33 -3.38 2.07
N ALA A 88 1.86 -2.13 2.05
CA ALA A 88 1.11 -1.57 0.92
C ALA A 88 1.93 -1.57 -0.39
N LEU A 89 3.22 -1.20 -0.33
CA LEU A 89 4.14 -1.27 -1.47
C LEU A 89 4.31 -2.71 -1.97
N MET A 90 4.44 -3.68 -1.07
CA MET A 90 4.60 -5.09 -1.44
C MET A 90 3.39 -5.61 -2.21
N VAL A 91 2.17 -5.32 -1.74
CA VAL A 91 0.93 -5.76 -2.40
C VAL A 91 0.81 -5.14 -3.78
N ALA A 92 0.96 -3.81 -3.87
CA ALA A 92 0.90 -3.11 -5.14
C ALA A 92 1.99 -3.57 -6.12
N GLY A 93 3.16 -3.96 -5.60
CA GLY A 93 4.27 -4.50 -6.39
C GLY A 93 3.94 -5.87 -6.98
N GLY A 94 3.38 -6.77 -6.16
CA GLY A 94 2.91 -8.08 -6.62
C GLY A 94 1.88 -7.97 -7.75
N GLU A 95 0.86 -7.13 -7.56
CA GLU A 95 -0.20 -6.92 -8.56
C GLU A 95 0.34 -6.40 -9.90
N ALA A 96 1.35 -5.53 -9.87
CA ALA A 96 1.96 -5.01 -11.09
C ALA A 96 2.83 -6.04 -11.80
N LEU A 97 3.55 -6.89 -11.06
CA LEU A 97 4.33 -7.98 -11.63
C LEU A 97 3.45 -9.07 -12.25
N GLU A 98 2.36 -9.45 -11.57
CA GLU A 98 1.36 -10.38 -12.12
C GLU A 98 0.76 -9.84 -13.42
N HIS A 99 0.45 -8.54 -13.46
CA HIS A 99 -0.07 -7.91 -14.67
C HIS A 99 0.96 -7.88 -15.80
N TRP A 100 2.22 -7.58 -15.50
CA TRP A 100 3.30 -7.61 -16.49
C TRP A 100 3.51 -9.01 -17.08
N ALA A 101 3.37 -10.07 -16.27
CA ALA A 101 3.52 -11.46 -16.73
C ALA A 101 2.32 -11.99 -17.54
N GLN A 102 1.15 -11.34 -17.44
CA GLN A 102 -0.05 -11.67 -18.20
C GLN A 102 -0.14 -10.91 -19.54
N GLY A 103 0.77 -9.96 -19.79
CA GLY A 103 0.90 -9.22 -21.05
C GLY A 103 1.96 -9.82 -21.97
#